data_AF-A0A1W1DDU1-F1
#
_entry.id   AF-A0A1W1DDU1-F1
#
_cell.length_a   1.000
_cell.length_b   1.000
_cell.length_c   1.000
_cell.angle_alpha   90.00
_cell.angle_beta   90.00
_cell.angle_gamma   90.00
#
_symmetry.space_group_name_H-M   'P 1'
#
loop_
_entity.id
_entity.type
_entity.pdbx_description
1 polymer ?
#
loop_
_entity_poly.entity_id
_entity_poly.type
_entity_poly.pdbx_seq_one_letter_code
_entity_poly.pdbx_strand_id
1 'polypeptide(L)' 'MQRISARILVDKASQKNIVIGNKGEMLKIIGTEARQSIEGFLDRKVFLKLWVKVSTGWSDDKRALASLGYD' A
#
# COMPACT_ATOMS: atom_id res chain seq x y z
N MET A 1 18.33 -1.00 -10.71
CA MET A 1 17.14 -1.56 -10.04
C MET A 1 16.47 -0.45 -9.26
N GLN A 2 15.22 -0.12 -9.56
CA GLN A 2 14.50 0.96 -8.85
C GLN A 2 13.95 0.45 -7.53
N ARG A 3 13.92 1.29 -6.49
CA ARG A 3 13.41 0.94 -5.16
C ARG A 3 12.26 1.89 -4.81
N ILE A 4 11.08 1.32 -4.61
CA ILE A 4 9.87 2.07 -4.27
C ILE A 4 9.40 1.59 -2.90
N SER A 5 9.07 2.54 -2.02
CA SER A 5 8.45 2.26 -0.73
C SER A 5 7.09 2.93 -0.68
N ALA A 6 6.05 2.16 -0.32
CA ALA A 6 4.69 2.67 -0.22
C ALA A 6 4.03 2.19 1.07
N ARG A 7 3.03 2.95 1.54
CA ARG A 7 2.21 2.59 2.70
C ARG A 7 0.77 2.36 2.26
N ILE A 8 0.19 1.28 2.74
CA ILE A 8 -1.24 0.99 2.67
C ILE A 8 -1.84 1.51 3.97
N LEU A 9 -2.67 2.55 3.86
CA LEU A 9 -3.38 3.12 4.99
C LEU A 9 -4.73 2.43 5.17
N VAL A 10 -5.03 2.09 6.41
CA VAL A 10 -6.31 1.51 6.80
C VAL A 10 -6.84 2.24 8.03
N ASP A 11 -8.16 2.27 8.16
CA ASP A 11 -8.83 2.98 9.23
C ASP A 11 -8.89 2.15 10.52
N LYS A 12 -9.09 0.83 10.39
CA LYS A 12 -9.25 -0.08 11.54
C LYS A 12 -8.18 -1.17 11.59
N ALA A 13 -7.86 -1.63 12.80
CA ALA A 13 -6.90 -2.73 13.00
C ALA A 13 -7.38 -4.07 12.38
N SER A 14 -8.69 -4.32 12.34
CA SER A 14 -9.26 -5.48 11.65
C SER A 14 -8.95 -5.47 10.16
N GLN A 15 -9.04 -4.31 9.50
CA GLN A 15 -8.67 -4.14 8.08
C GLN A 15 -7.18 -4.43 7.86
N LYS A 16 -6.30 -4.01 8.79
CA LYS A 16 -4.88 -4.35 8.71
C LYS A 16 -4.66 -5.87 8.65
N ASN A 17 -5.39 -6.64 9.45
CA ASN A 17 -5.28 -8.10 9.42
C ASN A 17 -5.77 -8.68 8.09
N ILE A 18 -6.85 -8.14 7.52
CA ILE A 18 -7.37 -8.56 6.20
C ILE A 18 -6.36 -8.27 5.10
N VAL A 19 -5.77 -7.07 5.08
CA VAL A 19 -4.77 -6.67 4.07
C VAL A 19 -3.49 -7.49 4.17
N ILE A 20 -3.06 -7.84 5.39
CA ILE A 20 -1.90 -8.70 5.59
C ILE A 20 -2.23 -10.14 5.14
N GLY A 21 -3.40 -10.65 5.48
CA GLY A 21 -3.80 -12.04 5.21
C GLY A 21 -3.09 -13.04 6.11
N ASN A 22 -3.41 -14.33 5.99
CA ASN A 22 -2.76 -15.37 6.80
C ASN A 22 -1.26 -15.42 6.47
N LYS A 23 -0.40 -15.26 7.48
CA LYS A 23 1.06 -15.23 7.32
C LYS A 23 1.57 -14.25 6.23
N GLY A 24 0.82 -13.20 5.92
CA GLY A 24 1.24 -12.22 4.89
C GLY A 24 0.89 -12.59 3.44
N GLU A 25 0.09 -13.64 3.22
CA GLU A 25 -0.24 -14.12 1.86
C GLU A 25 -0.90 -13.04 0.99
N MET A 26 -1.84 -12.28 1.55
CA MET A 26 -2.60 -11.28 0.81
C MET A 26 -1.70 -10.09 0.45
N LEU A 27 -0.88 -9.63 1.40
CA LEU A 27 0.09 -8.57 1.14
C LEU A 27 1.11 -8.96 0.07
N LYS A 28 1.49 -10.25 0.01
CA LYS A 28 2.38 -10.78 -1.02
C LYS A 28 1.73 -10.76 -2.40
N ILE A 29 0.45 -11.12 -2.51
CA ILE A 29 -0.31 -11.07 -3.76
C ILE A 29 -0.38 -9.62 -4.25
N ILE A 30 -0.86 -8.70 -3.39
CA ILE A 30 -0.95 -7.26 -3.68
C ILE A 30 0.40 -6.72 -4.15
N GLY A 31 1.48 -7.02 -3.41
CA GLY A 31 2.83 -6.56 -3.76
C GLY A 31 3.37 -7.14 -5.06
N THR A 32 3.01 -8.38 -5.39
CA THR A 32 3.44 -9.05 -6.63
C THR A 32 2.76 -8.44 -7.84
N GLU A 33 1.44 -8.28 -7.79
CA GLU A 33 0.65 -7.70 -8.87
C GLU A 33 1.01 -6.22 -9.10
N ALA A 34 1.09 -5.44 -8.02
CA ALA A 34 1.50 -4.03 -8.11
C ALA A 34 2.92 -3.89 -8.70
N ARG A 35 3.86 -4.72 -8.26
CA ARG A 35 5.23 -4.72 -8.81
C ARG A 35 5.23 -5.06 -10.30
N GLN A 36 4.50 -6.07 -10.74
CA GLN A 36 4.43 -6.43 -12.17
C GLN A 36 3.87 -5.30 -13.02
N SER A 37 2.80 -4.64 -12.57
CA SER A 37 2.22 -3.48 -13.25
C SER A 37 3.22 -2.32 -13.35
N ILE A 38 3.91 -1.99 -12.25
CA ILE A 38 4.93 -0.93 -12.21
C ILE A 38 6.13 -1.26 -13.09
N GLU A 39 6.61 -2.51 -13.06
CA GLU A 39 7.72 -2.95 -13.92
C GLU A 39 7.36 -2.84 -15.40
N GLY A 40 6.12 -3.19 -15.78
CA GLY A 40 5.63 -3.05 -17.14
C GLY A 40 5.50 -1.59 -17.59
N PHE A 41 5.07 -0.70 -16.69
CA PHE A 41 4.96 0.73 -16.97
C PHE A 41 6.33 1.43 -17.09
N LEU A 42 7.29 1.07 -16.23
CA LEU A 42 8.61 1.70 -16.18
C LEU A 42 9.67 1.02 -17.05
N ASP A 43 9.36 -0.14 -17.63
CA ASP A 43 10.26 -1.03 -18.38
C ASP A 43 11.58 -1.31 -17.63
N ARG A 44 11.50 -1.47 -16.30
CA ARG A 44 12.66 -1.64 -15.41
C ARG A 44 12.30 -2.50 -14.20
N LYS A 45 13.28 -3.25 -13.69
CA LYS A 45 13.14 -4.02 -12.45
C LYS A 45 12.93 -3.12 -11.23
N VAL A 46 11.93 -3.47 -10.43
CA VAL A 46 11.49 -2.72 -9.25
C VAL A 46 11.51 -3.60 -8.01
N PHE A 47 12.12 -3.09 -6.95
CA PHE A 47 11.94 -3.59 -5.59
C PHE A 47 10.86 -2.75 -4.90
N LEU A 48 9.70 -3.36 -4.68
CA LEU A 48 8.56 -2.72 -4.03
C LEU A 48 8.48 -3.13 -2.56
N LYS A 49 8.57 -2.14 -1.66
CA LYS A 49 8.47 -2.31 -0.21
C LYS A 49 7.12 -1.77 0.27
N LEU A 50 6.25 -2.65 0.76
CA LEU A 50 4.91 -2.29 1.22
C LEU A 50 4.78 -2.42 2.74
N TRP A 51 4.03 -1.52 3.34
CA TRP A 51 3.74 -1.51 4.78
C TRP A 51 2.29 -1.16 5.04
N VAL A 52 1.64 -1.84 5.97
CA VAL A 52 0.26 -1.51 6.37
C VAL A 52 0.28 -0.68 7.65
N LYS A 53 -0.29 0.53 7.60
CA LYS A 53 -0.41 1.46 8.74
C LYS A 53 -1.88 1.69 9.07
N VAL A 54 -2.24 1.50 10.34
CA VAL A 54 -3.55 1.92 10.86
C VAL A 54 -3.46 3.39 11.22
N SER A 55 -4.40 4.19 10.72
CA SER A 55 -4.57 5.59 11.08
C SER A 55 -6.07 5.82 11.19
N THR A 56 -6.63 6.00 12.38
CA THR A 56 -8.09 6.14 12.54
C THR A 56 -8.57 7.52 12.11
N GLY A 57 -9.70 7.61 11.41
CA GLY A 57 -10.34 8.86 10.99
C GLY A 57 -9.63 9.58 9.84
N TRP A 58 -8.66 8.92 9.16
CA TRP A 58 -7.89 9.55 8.09
C TRP A 58 -8.71 9.86 6.85
N SER A 59 -9.79 9.12 6.59
CA SER A 59 -10.70 9.38 5.47
C SER A 59 -11.56 10.62 5.69
N ASP A 60 -11.80 10.99 6.95
CA ASP A 60 -12.68 12.10 7.32
C ASP A 60 -11.87 13.38 7.62
N ASP A 61 -10.56 13.23 7.84
CA ASP A 61 -9.64 14.34 8.03
C ASP A 61 -9.22 14.93 6.67
N LYS A 62 -9.75 16.12 6.36
CA LYS A 62 -9.39 16.89 5.16
C LYS A 62 -7.88 17.07 4.97
N ARG A 63 -7.10 17.21 6.05
CA ARG A 63 -5.63 17.33 5.94
C ARG A 63 -5.00 16.02 5.53
N ALA A 64 -5.52 14.90 6.03
CA ALA A 64 -5.05 13.58 5.64
C ALA A 64 -5.40 13.30 4.17
N LEU A 65 -6.61 13.64 3.72
CA LEU A 65 -7.01 13.55 2.31
C LEU A 65 -6.11 14.37 1.38
N ALA A 66 -5.84 15.64 1.74
CA ALA A 66 -4.93 16.50 0.98
C ALA A 66 -3.52 15.90 0.89
N SER A 67 -3.00 15.33 1.98
CA SER A 67 -1.69 14.66 2.00
C SER A 67 -1.61 13.39 1.15
N LEU A 68 -2.77 12.81 0.81
CA LEU A 68 -2.90 11.63 -0.03
C LEU A 68 -3.25 11.96 -1.49
N GLY A 69 -3.44 13.25 -1.81
CA GLY A 69 -3.74 13.73 -3.16
C GLY A 69 -5.20 13.57 -3.57
N TYR A 70 -6.14 13.56 -2.62
CA TYR A 70 -7.59 13.49 -2.87
C TYR A 70 -8.31 14.87 -2.85
N ASP A 71 -7.56 15.98 -2.98
CA ASP A 71 -8.08 17.37 -3.07
C ASP A 71 -8.04 17.89 -4.52
#